data_AF-A0A960IPF3-F1
#
_entry.id   AF-A0A960IPF3-F1
#
_cell.length_a   1.000
_cell.length_b   1.000
_cell.length_c   1.000
_cell.angle_alpha   90.00
_cell.angle_beta   90.00
_cell.angle_gamma   90.00
#
_symmetry.space_group_name_H-M   'P 1'
#
loop_
_entity.id
_entity.type
_entity.pdbx_description
1 polymer ?
#
loop_
_entity_poly.entity_id
_entity_poly.type
_entity_poly.pdbx_seq_one_letter_code
_entity_poly.pdbx_strand_id
1 'polypeptide(L)'
;MASLVDWGLAERIATAAAGEGPSAMASAEVDLGGAWMRSCEAVVDYTRLTPAGPVPEAEWVSRREWARINLASMREMVAAVEGRVGGSLAPGRAGQALDAVGGRAFAIQIGGLLGLASRRVLGQYEMSLLGDERRPRLIFVGPNIDSAASDLGGAPGDVLEWVALHEVTHAVHFTSVPWLGDHLGELARTLLEDTPLSLEGSDLLGGARQALSDPRGWIEEVRRADPVSLLAPPQARETIA
;
A
#
# COMPACT_ATOMS: atom_id res chain seq x y z
N MET A 1 12.17 -18.05 -13.03
CA MET A 1 13.20 -17.14 -12.49
C MET A 1 12.92 -16.96 -11.02
N ALA A 2 13.96 -16.84 -10.18
CA ALA A 2 13.77 -16.48 -8.78
C ALA A 2 13.39 -14.99 -8.73
N SER A 3 12.29 -14.66 -8.06
CA SER A 3 11.90 -13.27 -7.77
C SER A 3 13.01 -12.60 -6.95
N LEU A 4 13.27 -11.32 -7.22
CA LEU A 4 14.19 -10.46 -6.47
C LEU A 4 13.78 -10.32 -5.01
N VAL A 5 12.57 -10.74 -4.63
CA VAL A 5 12.04 -10.69 -3.27
C VAL A 5 11.53 -12.07 -2.83
N ASP A 6 11.90 -12.50 -1.62
CA ASP A 6 11.27 -13.64 -0.94
C ASP A 6 9.90 -13.22 -0.38
N TRP A 7 8.86 -13.28 -1.22
CA TRP A 7 7.51 -12.85 -0.83
C TRP A 7 6.90 -13.65 0.31
N GLY A 8 7.29 -14.92 0.47
CA GLY A 8 6.84 -15.73 1.60
C GLY A 8 7.41 -15.21 2.91
N LEU A 9 8.68 -14.80 2.92
CA LEU A 9 9.27 -14.10 4.07
C LEU A 9 8.63 -12.73 4.29
N ALA A 10 8.41 -11.94 3.24
CA ALA A 10 7.78 -10.63 3.35
C ALA A 10 6.38 -10.70 4.00
N GLU A 11 5.55 -11.67 3.60
CA GLU A 11 4.24 -11.89 4.22
C GLU A 11 4.32 -12.27 5.69
N ARG A 12 5.22 -13.19 6.07
CA ARG A 12 5.42 -13.55 7.48
C ARG A 12 5.83 -12.35 8.32
N ILE A 13 6.70 -11.50 7.79
CA ILE A 13 7.15 -10.29 8.49
C ILE A 13 6.02 -9.27 8.56
N ALA A 14 5.29 -9.04 7.47
CA ALA A 14 4.19 -8.08 7.45
C ALA A 14 3.07 -8.48 8.40
N THR A 15 2.69 -9.76 8.43
CA THR A 15 1.65 -10.25 9.34
C THR A 15 2.08 -10.21 10.80
N ALA A 16 3.35 -10.51 11.11
CA ALA A 16 3.89 -10.35 12.45
C ALA A 16 3.98 -8.86 12.87
N ALA A 17 4.49 -8.00 11.98
CA ALA A 17 4.59 -6.57 12.20
C ALA A 17 3.22 -5.87 12.20
N ALA A 18 2.17 -6.41 11.58
CA ALA A 18 0.80 -5.92 11.74
C ALA A 18 0.27 -6.13 13.17
N GLY A 19 0.90 -7.02 13.93
CA GLY A 19 0.56 -7.35 15.31
C GLY A 19 -0.54 -8.40 15.43
N GLU A 20 -0.89 -8.73 16.67
CA GLU A 20 -2.16 -9.35 16.98
C GLU A 20 -3.21 -8.24 16.98
N GLY A 21 -4.26 -8.44 16.19
CA GLY A 21 -5.34 -7.48 16.04
C GLY A 21 -6.67 -8.18 16.29
N PRO A 22 -7.70 -7.44 16.73
CA PRO A 22 -9.08 -7.94 16.75
C PRO A 22 -9.53 -8.45 15.38
N SER A 23 -10.75 -8.98 15.33
CA SER A 23 -11.46 -9.24 14.07
C SER A 23 -11.32 -8.07 13.08
N ALA A 24 -11.51 -8.35 11.79
CA ALA A 24 -11.58 -7.32 10.75
C ALA A 24 -12.59 -6.21 11.06
N MET A 25 -13.63 -6.54 11.82
CA MET A 25 -14.69 -5.63 12.23
C MET A 25 -14.23 -4.66 13.33
N ALA A 26 -14.68 -3.41 13.21
CA ALA A 26 -14.68 -2.44 14.31
C ALA A 26 -15.74 -2.81 15.38
N SER A 27 -15.95 -1.96 16.38
CA SER A 27 -16.98 -2.16 17.40
C SER A 27 -18.34 -2.52 16.81
N ALA A 28 -19.16 -3.33 17.51
CA ALA A 28 -20.47 -3.75 17.01
C ALA A 28 -21.48 -2.58 16.84
N GLU A 29 -21.11 -1.38 17.30
CA GLU A 29 -21.96 -0.18 17.27
C GLU A 29 -21.86 0.57 15.93
N VAL A 30 -20.91 0.23 15.06
CA VAL A 30 -20.73 0.93 13.78
C VAL A 30 -21.43 0.27 12.60
N ASP A 31 -22.20 1.08 11.86
CA ASP A 31 -22.92 0.70 10.65
C ASP A 31 -22.14 1.08 9.38
N LEU A 32 -21.26 0.18 8.94
CA LEU A 32 -20.44 0.36 7.73
C LEU A 32 -21.30 0.54 6.47
N GLY A 33 -22.33 -0.29 6.31
CA GLY A 33 -23.21 -0.24 5.15
C GLY A 33 -23.97 1.08 5.07
N GLY A 34 -24.50 1.54 6.20
CA GLY A 34 -25.16 2.85 6.28
C GLY A 34 -24.22 4.02 6.00
N ALA A 35 -23.02 4.03 6.59
CA ALA A 35 -22.03 5.09 6.34
C ALA A 35 -21.62 5.15 4.85
N TRP A 36 -21.42 3.98 4.24
CA TRP A 36 -21.15 3.86 2.80
C TRP A 36 -22.28 4.40 1.94
N MET A 37 -23.53 3.99 2.19
CA MET A 37 -24.70 4.46 1.43
C MET A 37 -24.86 5.98 1.52
N ARG A 38 -24.82 6.53 2.75
CA ARG A 38 -24.92 7.98 2.99
C ARG A 38 -23.80 8.75 2.29
N SER A 39 -22.57 8.23 2.35
CA SER A 39 -21.42 8.83 1.67
C SER A 39 -21.57 8.80 0.15
N CYS A 40 -22.08 7.70 -0.42
CA CYS A 40 -22.31 7.61 -1.87
C CYS A 40 -23.32 8.67 -2.34
N GLU A 41 -24.45 8.79 -1.64
CA GLU A 41 -25.48 9.79 -1.92
C GLU A 41 -24.89 11.21 -1.81
N ALA A 42 -24.22 11.53 -0.69
CA ALA A 42 -23.66 12.85 -0.44
C ALA A 42 -22.60 13.27 -1.48
N VAL A 43 -21.70 12.36 -1.86
CA VAL A 43 -20.63 12.66 -2.83
C VAL A 43 -21.21 12.88 -4.22
N VAL A 44 -22.13 12.02 -4.68
CA VAL A 44 -22.79 12.18 -5.99
C VAL A 44 -23.59 13.48 -6.04
N ASP A 45 -24.34 13.79 -4.98
CA ASP A 45 -25.14 15.02 -4.90
C ASP A 45 -24.28 16.28 -4.89
N TYR A 46 -23.15 16.26 -4.17
CA TYR A 46 -22.26 17.41 -4.09
C TYR A 46 -21.47 17.62 -5.39
N THR A 47 -20.85 16.56 -5.91
CA THR A 47 -19.94 16.64 -7.07
C THR A 47 -20.67 16.67 -8.40
N ARG A 48 -21.93 16.20 -8.43
CA ARG A 48 -22.72 15.96 -9.66
C ARG A 48 -22.08 14.97 -10.63
N LEU A 49 -21.09 14.20 -10.18
CA LEU A 49 -20.51 13.12 -10.96
C LEU A 49 -21.51 11.95 -11.09
N THR A 50 -21.48 11.26 -12.22
CA THR A 50 -22.30 10.07 -12.47
C THR A 50 -21.38 8.86 -12.65
N PRO A 51 -21.31 7.95 -11.67
CA PRO A 51 -20.52 6.72 -11.78
C PRO A 51 -20.91 5.92 -13.02
N ALA A 52 -19.93 5.49 -13.82
CA ALA A 52 -20.17 4.68 -15.01
C ALA A 52 -20.49 3.21 -14.68
N GLY A 53 -20.27 2.80 -13.43
CA GLY A 53 -20.54 1.47 -12.91
C GLY A 53 -20.82 1.52 -11.40
N PRO A 54 -21.01 0.35 -10.76
CA PRO A 54 -21.24 0.30 -9.32
C PRO A 54 -20.00 0.79 -8.56
N VAL A 55 -20.23 1.70 -7.62
CA VAL A 55 -19.22 2.04 -6.60
C VAL A 55 -19.00 0.80 -5.73
N PRO A 56 -17.74 0.36 -5.48
CA PRO A 56 -17.48 -0.81 -4.66
C PRO A 56 -18.09 -0.69 -3.27
N GLU A 57 -18.70 -1.76 -2.79
CA GLU A 57 -19.24 -1.83 -1.44
C GLU A 57 -18.11 -1.78 -0.41
N ALA A 58 -18.40 -1.12 0.71
CA ALA A 58 -17.47 -1.05 1.84
C ALA A 58 -17.33 -2.41 2.53
N GLU A 59 -16.10 -2.81 2.81
CA GLU A 59 -15.81 -4.07 3.52
C GLU A 59 -14.82 -3.87 4.67
N TRP A 60 -15.01 -4.64 5.73
CA TRP A 60 -14.10 -4.68 6.87
C TRP A 60 -12.88 -5.54 6.58
N VAL A 61 -11.69 -5.03 6.94
CA VAL A 61 -10.44 -5.78 6.90
C VAL A 61 -9.66 -5.62 8.21
N SER A 62 -8.95 -6.65 8.59
CA SER A 62 -7.95 -6.60 9.66
C SER A 62 -6.64 -5.97 9.15
N ARG A 63 -5.78 -5.56 10.07
CA ARG A 63 -4.42 -5.07 9.75
C ARG A 63 -3.62 -6.08 8.92
N ARG A 64 -3.78 -7.38 9.22
CA ARG A 64 -3.11 -8.47 8.50
C ARG A 64 -3.65 -8.65 7.09
N GLU A 65 -4.96 -8.55 6.90
CA GLU A 65 -5.57 -8.59 5.57
C GLU A 65 -5.14 -7.39 4.74
N TRP A 66 -5.16 -6.19 5.30
CA TRP A 66 -4.66 -4.98 4.64
C TRP A 66 -3.20 -5.15 4.19
N ALA A 67 -2.34 -5.70 5.06
CA ALA A 67 -0.93 -5.94 4.73
C ALA A 67 -0.76 -6.96 3.58
N ARG A 68 -1.59 -8.02 3.54
CA ARG A 68 -1.56 -9.00 2.45
C ARG A 68 -2.04 -8.43 1.13
N ILE A 69 -3.12 -7.63 1.15
CA ILE A 69 -3.64 -6.95 -0.04
C ILE A 69 -2.55 -6.08 -0.67
N ASN A 70 -1.91 -5.24 0.15
CA ASN A 70 -0.85 -4.36 -0.35
C ASN A 70 0.45 -5.09 -0.73
N LEU A 71 0.75 -6.23 -0.10
CA LEU A 71 1.85 -7.10 -0.54
C LEU A 71 1.61 -7.70 -1.92
N ALA A 72 0.36 -8.05 -2.27
CA ALA A 72 0.02 -8.52 -3.60
C ALA A 72 0.25 -7.41 -4.65
N SER A 73 -0.22 -6.19 -4.37
CA SER A 73 0.00 -5.05 -5.27
C SER A 73 1.49 -4.70 -5.40
N MET A 74 2.27 -4.76 -4.32
CA MET A 74 3.74 -4.59 -4.38
C MET A 74 4.43 -5.67 -5.21
N ARG A 75 3.96 -6.92 -5.13
CA ARG A 75 4.48 -8.02 -5.94
C ARG A 75 4.28 -7.78 -7.43
N GLU A 76 3.11 -7.29 -7.82
CA GLU A 76 2.82 -6.92 -9.21
C GLU A 76 3.76 -5.82 -9.71
N MET A 77 3.97 -4.76 -8.90
CA MET A 77 4.90 -3.68 -9.26
C MET A 77 6.33 -4.16 -9.42
N VAL A 78 6.83 -4.98 -8.49
CA VAL A 78 8.18 -5.56 -8.59
C VAL A 78 8.31 -6.50 -9.78
N ALA A 79 7.30 -7.34 -10.04
CA ALA A 79 7.30 -8.23 -11.20
C ALA A 79 7.35 -7.46 -12.53
N ALA A 80 6.63 -6.34 -12.63
CA ALA A 80 6.68 -5.46 -13.80
C ALA A 80 8.09 -4.87 -14.02
N VAL A 81 8.81 -4.55 -12.95
CA VAL A 81 10.21 -4.09 -13.02
C VAL A 81 11.17 -5.24 -13.37
N GLU A 82 11.02 -6.40 -12.75
CA GLU A 82 11.83 -7.60 -13.03
C GLU A 82 11.74 -8.06 -14.48
N GLY A 83 10.53 -8.04 -15.06
CA GLY A 83 10.31 -8.36 -16.46
C GLY A 83 11.11 -7.48 -17.43
N ARG A 84 11.43 -6.23 -17.03
CA ARG A 84 12.28 -5.32 -17.80
C ARG A 84 13.78 -5.62 -17.62
N VAL A 85 14.21 -5.93 -16.39
CA VAL A 85 15.63 -6.16 -16.04
C VAL A 85 16.15 -7.52 -16.52
N GLY A 86 15.27 -8.47 -16.82
CA GLY A 86 15.59 -9.85 -17.25
C GLY A 86 16.50 -9.99 -18.48
N GLY A 87 16.96 -8.91 -19.11
CA GLY A 87 17.98 -8.90 -20.16
C GLY A 87 19.44 -8.79 -19.69
N SER A 88 19.75 -8.52 -18.40
CA SER A 88 21.11 -8.09 -18.00
C SER A 88 21.79 -8.83 -16.82
N LEU A 89 21.26 -9.93 -16.30
CA LEU A 89 21.92 -10.67 -15.21
C LEU A 89 22.66 -11.91 -15.73
N ALA A 90 23.99 -11.86 -15.69
CA ALA A 90 24.87 -12.92 -16.16
C ALA A 90 24.66 -14.22 -15.35
N PRO A 91 24.47 -15.39 -16.00
CA PRO A 91 24.22 -16.64 -15.30
C PRO A 91 25.50 -17.13 -14.61
N GLY A 92 25.54 -17.08 -13.29
CA GLY A 92 26.66 -17.58 -12.48
C GLY A 92 26.28 -17.87 -11.03
N ARG A 93 27.08 -18.74 -10.37
CA ARG A 93 26.86 -19.13 -8.96
C ARG A 93 27.01 -17.96 -7.96
N ALA A 94 27.82 -16.95 -8.30
CA ALA A 94 27.96 -15.73 -7.51
C ALA A 94 26.74 -14.80 -7.64
N GLY A 95 26.11 -14.75 -8.82
CA GLY A 95 24.84 -14.05 -9.03
C GLY A 95 23.73 -14.68 -8.18
N GLN A 96 23.59 -16.01 -8.22
CA GLN A 96 22.58 -16.73 -7.43
C GLN A 96 22.69 -16.55 -5.91
N ALA A 97 23.90 -16.35 -5.38
CA ALA A 97 24.12 -16.10 -3.96
C ALA A 97 23.82 -14.64 -3.54
N LEU A 98 24.15 -13.67 -4.41
CA LEU A 98 23.79 -12.26 -4.23
C LEU A 98 22.27 -12.06 -4.37
N ASP A 99 21.63 -12.76 -5.31
CA ASP A 99 20.18 -12.76 -5.52
C ASP A 99 19.41 -13.26 -4.29
N ALA A 100 19.91 -14.33 -3.63
CA ALA A 100 19.25 -14.93 -2.47
C ALA A 100 19.39 -14.10 -1.19
N VAL A 101 20.54 -13.44 -0.97
CA VAL A 101 20.75 -12.56 0.20
C VAL A 101 20.03 -11.23 0.00
N GLY A 102 20.11 -10.65 -1.19
CA GLY A 102 19.38 -9.44 -1.56
C GLY A 102 17.87 -9.62 -1.40
N GLY A 103 17.31 -10.71 -1.91
CA GLY A 103 15.86 -10.91 -1.87
C GLY A 103 15.27 -11.17 -0.50
N ARG A 104 16.06 -11.66 0.46
CA ARG A 104 15.64 -11.70 1.87
C ARG A 104 15.68 -10.33 2.54
N ALA A 105 16.70 -9.51 2.23
CA ALA A 105 16.78 -8.16 2.77
C ALA A 105 15.60 -7.29 2.29
N PHE A 106 15.29 -7.33 0.99
CA PHE A 106 14.11 -6.65 0.44
C PHE A 106 12.80 -7.15 1.05
N ALA A 107 12.67 -8.47 1.22
CA ALA A 107 11.49 -9.05 1.85
C ALA A 107 11.28 -8.54 3.29
N ILE A 108 12.36 -8.41 4.07
CA ILE A 108 12.30 -7.86 5.43
C ILE A 108 11.83 -6.40 5.42
N GLN A 109 12.38 -5.59 4.53
CA GLN A 109 12.02 -4.17 4.44
C GLN A 109 10.57 -3.97 4.00
N ILE A 110 10.17 -4.57 2.88
CA ILE A 110 8.80 -4.46 2.34
C ILE A 110 7.79 -5.00 3.37
N GLY A 111 8.07 -6.18 3.92
CA GLY A 111 7.21 -6.79 4.93
C GLY A 111 7.08 -5.92 6.18
N GLY A 112 8.20 -5.43 6.71
CA GLY A 112 8.22 -4.59 7.91
C GLY A 112 7.47 -3.27 7.72
N LEU A 113 7.71 -2.59 6.60
CA LEU A 113 7.06 -1.33 6.25
C LEU A 113 5.54 -1.50 6.14
N LEU A 114 5.07 -2.48 5.36
CA LEU A 114 3.63 -2.71 5.19
C LEU A 114 2.97 -3.18 6.49
N GLY A 115 3.63 -4.01 7.27
CA GLY A 115 3.13 -4.42 8.58
C GLY A 115 2.96 -3.24 9.53
N LEU A 116 3.93 -2.32 9.59
CA LEU A 116 3.82 -1.12 10.42
C LEU A 116 2.80 -0.11 9.88
N ALA A 117 2.71 0.07 8.57
CA ALA A 117 1.72 0.93 7.92
C ALA A 117 0.29 0.46 8.18
N SER A 118 0.06 -0.86 8.16
CA SER A 118 -1.25 -1.47 8.43
C SER A 118 -1.86 -1.11 9.78
N ARG A 119 -1.06 -0.63 10.74
CA ARG A 119 -1.51 -0.20 12.07
C ARG A 119 -2.09 1.21 12.10
N ARG A 120 -1.99 1.97 11.01
CA ARG A 120 -2.36 3.39 10.95
C ARG A 120 -3.39 3.71 9.87
N VAL A 121 -3.43 2.93 8.80
CA VAL A 121 -4.39 3.15 7.71
C VAL A 121 -5.81 2.88 8.21
N LEU A 122 -6.74 3.80 7.96
CA LEU A 122 -8.13 3.69 8.43
C LEU A 122 -9.06 3.10 7.36
N GLY A 123 -8.86 3.52 6.12
CA GLY A 123 -9.57 3.04 4.94
C GLY A 123 -8.68 3.15 3.72
N GLN A 124 -9.11 2.52 2.62
CA GLN A 124 -8.43 2.59 1.34
C GLN A 124 -9.39 2.21 0.21
N TYR A 125 -9.49 3.07 -0.79
CA TYR A 125 -9.87 2.66 -2.14
C TYR A 125 -8.68 1.96 -2.82
N GLU A 126 -8.76 0.64 -2.96
CA GLU A 126 -7.73 -0.18 -3.59
C GLU A 126 -8.07 -0.41 -5.05
N MET A 127 -7.11 -0.10 -5.93
CA MET A 127 -7.19 -0.38 -7.36
C MET A 127 -5.82 -0.80 -7.89
N SER A 128 -5.79 -1.63 -8.93
CA SER A 128 -4.54 -1.92 -9.64
C SER A 128 -4.23 -0.80 -10.64
N LEU A 129 -3.05 -0.19 -10.52
CA LEU A 129 -2.56 0.81 -11.48
C LEU A 129 -1.81 0.18 -12.66
N LEU A 130 -1.36 -1.07 -12.53
CA LEU A 130 -0.53 -1.74 -13.53
C LEU A 130 -1.31 -2.72 -14.42
N GLY A 131 -2.65 -2.59 -14.44
CA GLY A 131 -3.51 -3.26 -15.43
C GLY A 131 -3.92 -4.68 -15.07
N ASP A 132 -3.90 -5.06 -13.79
CA ASP A 132 -4.63 -6.27 -13.38
C ASP A 132 -6.14 -6.03 -13.48
N GLU A 133 -6.91 -7.02 -13.94
CA GLU A 133 -8.38 -6.98 -14.01
C GLU A 133 -9.05 -7.07 -12.63
N ARG A 134 -8.27 -6.97 -11.54
CA ARG A 134 -8.79 -6.91 -10.18
C ARG A 134 -9.77 -5.74 -10.06
N ARG A 135 -11.01 -6.10 -9.71
CA ARG A 135 -12.04 -5.12 -9.38
C ARG A 135 -11.56 -4.25 -8.22
N PRO A 136 -11.77 -2.93 -8.29
CA PRO A 136 -11.43 -2.05 -7.18
C PRO A 136 -12.21 -2.44 -5.93
N ARG A 137 -11.60 -2.21 -4.78
CA ARG A 137 -12.16 -2.55 -3.46
C ARG A 137 -12.19 -1.33 -2.57
N LEU A 138 -13.17 -1.27 -1.68
CA LEU A 138 -13.29 -0.19 -0.71
C LEU A 138 -13.16 -0.78 0.69
N ILE A 139 -11.95 -0.78 1.23
CA ILE A 139 -11.61 -1.51 2.44
C ILE A 139 -11.46 -0.56 3.64
N PHE A 140 -11.92 -1.00 4.82
CA PHE A 140 -11.85 -0.27 6.08
C PHE A 140 -11.16 -1.10 7.15
N VAL A 141 -10.15 -0.54 7.81
CA VAL A 141 -9.37 -1.26 8.83
C VAL A 141 -10.01 -1.10 10.19
N GLY A 142 -10.95 -1.99 10.53
CA GLY A 142 -11.81 -1.88 11.71
C GLY A 142 -11.07 -1.58 13.03
N PRO A 143 -10.03 -2.36 13.39
CA PRO A 143 -9.25 -2.09 14.60
C PRO A 143 -8.59 -0.72 14.67
N ASN A 144 -8.33 -0.07 13.53
CA ASN A 144 -7.72 1.25 13.50
C ASN A 144 -8.77 2.35 13.64
N ILE A 145 -10.00 2.13 13.17
CA ILE A 145 -11.12 3.05 13.40
C ILE A 145 -11.42 3.15 14.90
N ASP A 146 -11.51 2.01 15.60
CA ASP A 146 -11.71 1.99 17.06
C ASP A 146 -10.55 2.69 17.80
N SER A 147 -9.31 2.39 17.40
CA SER A 147 -8.12 3.03 17.99
C SER A 147 -8.12 4.54 17.76
N ALA A 148 -8.44 5.00 16.55
CA ALA A 148 -8.46 6.41 16.20
C ALA A 148 -9.57 7.14 16.97
N ALA A 149 -10.75 6.54 17.12
CA ALA A 149 -11.81 7.12 17.93
C ALA A 149 -11.41 7.26 19.40
N SER A 150 -10.78 6.22 19.96
CA SER A 150 -10.24 6.27 21.32
C SER A 150 -9.18 7.37 21.48
N ASP A 151 -8.24 7.48 20.54
CA ASP A 151 -7.16 8.48 20.57
C ASP A 151 -7.69 9.92 20.45
N LEU A 152 -8.78 10.11 19.69
CA LEU A 152 -9.46 11.40 19.51
C LEU A 152 -10.46 11.71 20.63
N GLY A 153 -10.75 10.76 21.52
CA GLY A 153 -11.78 10.89 22.55
C GLY A 153 -13.21 10.98 21.99
N GLY A 154 -13.45 10.39 20.82
CA GLY A 154 -14.72 10.42 20.09
C GLY A 154 -15.38 9.05 19.92
N ALA A 155 -16.47 8.99 19.14
CA ALA A 155 -17.17 7.76 18.82
C ALA A 155 -16.59 7.09 17.55
N PRO A 156 -16.47 5.75 17.49
CA PRO A 156 -16.06 5.03 16.28
C PRO A 156 -16.92 5.34 15.06
N GLY A 157 -18.21 5.61 15.25
CA GLY A 157 -19.13 6.01 14.18
C GLY A 157 -18.75 7.32 13.50
N ASP A 158 -18.32 8.33 14.24
CA ASP A 158 -17.93 9.63 13.68
C ASP A 158 -16.65 9.51 12.84
N VAL A 159 -15.68 8.74 13.32
CA VAL A 159 -14.46 8.44 12.58
C VAL A 159 -14.79 7.65 11.31
N LEU A 160 -15.65 6.64 11.42
CA LEU A 160 -16.08 5.85 10.28
C LEU A 160 -16.76 6.71 9.22
N GLU A 161 -17.68 7.60 9.58
CA GLU A 161 -18.36 8.49 8.63
C GLU A 161 -17.37 9.39 7.89
N TRP A 162 -16.41 9.96 8.62
CA TRP A 162 -15.38 10.79 8.00
C TRP A 162 -14.50 10.00 7.02
N VAL A 163 -14.08 8.79 7.40
CA VAL A 163 -13.30 7.90 6.51
C VAL A 163 -14.16 7.46 5.32
N ALA A 164 -15.41 7.09 5.54
CA ALA A 164 -16.33 6.65 4.48
C ALA A 164 -16.52 7.75 3.44
N LEU A 165 -16.72 9.00 3.87
CA LEU A 165 -16.85 10.12 2.96
C LEU A 165 -15.56 10.32 2.13
N HIS A 166 -14.38 10.20 2.77
CA HIS A 166 -13.09 10.31 2.09
C HIS A 166 -12.90 9.21 1.03
N GLU A 167 -13.05 7.94 1.43
CA GLU A 167 -12.78 6.82 0.54
C GLU A 167 -13.83 6.69 -0.57
N VAL A 168 -15.10 6.98 -0.29
CA VAL A 168 -16.16 7.02 -1.31
C VAL A 168 -15.94 8.16 -2.29
N THR A 169 -15.33 9.28 -1.87
CA THR A 169 -14.94 10.34 -2.80
C THR A 169 -13.98 9.80 -3.87
N HIS A 170 -12.95 9.04 -3.46
CA HIS A 170 -12.06 8.37 -4.41
C HIS A 170 -12.83 7.40 -5.29
N ALA A 171 -13.64 6.53 -4.68
CA ALA A 171 -14.38 5.51 -5.41
C ALA A 171 -15.33 6.09 -6.47
N VAL A 172 -16.09 7.13 -6.12
CA VAL A 172 -16.98 7.84 -7.06
C VAL A 172 -16.15 8.51 -8.15
N HIS A 173 -15.05 9.18 -7.81
CA HIS A 173 -14.21 9.88 -8.78
C HIS A 173 -13.62 8.90 -9.81
N PHE A 174 -12.98 7.82 -9.36
CA PHE A 174 -12.40 6.80 -10.24
C PHE A 174 -13.47 6.05 -11.06
N THR A 175 -14.67 5.86 -10.52
CA THR A 175 -15.77 5.21 -11.25
C THR A 175 -16.46 6.16 -12.24
N SER A 176 -16.37 7.47 -12.05
CA SER A 176 -17.02 8.48 -12.90
C SER A 176 -16.10 9.02 -14.00
N VAL A 177 -14.79 8.84 -13.89
CA VAL A 177 -13.79 9.38 -14.82
C VAL A 177 -12.98 8.24 -15.45
N PRO A 178 -13.48 7.63 -16.55
CA PRO A 178 -12.92 6.37 -17.07
C PRO A 178 -11.45 6.43 -17.49
N TRP A 179 -10.96 7.59 -17.93
CA TRP A 179 -9.58 7.76 -18.37
C TRP A 179 -8.57 7.88 -17.23
N LEU A 180 -9.03 8.15 -15.99
CA LEU A 180 -8.15 8.49 -14.88
C LEU A 180 -7.26 7.31 -14.46
N GLY A 181 -7.84 6.12 -14.35
CA GLY A 181 -7.09 4.92 -13.95
C GLY A 181 -5.97 4.59 -14.94
N ASP A 182 -6.28 4.59 -16.23
CA ASP A 182 -5.30 4.35 -17.31
C ASP A 182 -4.21 5.42 -17.32
N HIS A 183 -4.59 6.68 -17.15
CA HIS A 183 -3.64 7.79 -17.12
C HIS A 183 -2.67 7.70 -15.93
N LEU A 184 -3.16 7.41 -14.72
CA LEU A 184 -2.30 7.19 -13.55
C LEU A 184 -1.42 5.95 -13.72
N GLY A 185 -1.93 4.88 -14.34
CA GLY A 185 -1.16 3.70 -14.68
C GLY A 185 -0.01 4.00 -15.64
N GLU A 186 -0.23 4.87 -16.63
CA GLU A 186 0.81 5.34 -17.55
C GLU A 186 1.89 6.16 -16.84
N LEU A 187 1.48 7.10 -15.99
CA LEU A 187 2.41 7.89 -15.17
C LEU A 187 3.24 7.00 -14.25
N ALA A 188 2.61 6.02 -13.59
CA ALA A 188 3.29 5.05 -12.74
C ALA A 188 4.31 4.22 -13.53
N ARG A 189 3.95 3.77 -14.75
CA ARG A 189 4.88 3.04 -15.62
C ARG A 189 6.07 3.90 -16.05
N THR A 190 5.83 5.15 -16.43
CA THR A 190 6.87 6.13 -16.80
C THR A 190 7.83 6.35 -15.63
N LEU A 191 7.32 6.58 -14.41
CA LEU A 191 8.15 6.77 -13.22
C LEU A 191 9.01 5.55 -12.89
N LEU A 192 8.45 4.34 -13.07
CA LEU A 192 9.20 3.10 -12.87
C LEU A 192 10.27 2.87 -13.94
N GLU A 193 10.13 3.47 -15.13
CA GLU A 193 11.10 3.38 -16.23
C GLU A 193 12.27 4.35 -16.04
N ASP A 194 12.00 5.56 -15.56
CA ASP A 194 13.01 6.60 -15.34
C ASP A 194 13.81 6.43 -14.04
N THR A 195 13.44 5.47 -13.19
CA THR A 195 14.14 5.21 -11.92
C THR A 195 15.36 4.32 -12.15
N PRO A 196 16.61 4.82 -12.04
CA PRO A 196 17.78 3.96 -12.11
C PRO A 196 17.77 3.05 -10.90
N LEU A 197 17.67 1.74 -11.10
CA LEU A 197 17.81 0.72 -10.07
C LEU A 197 19.29 0.61 -9.64
N SER A 198 19.87 1.70 -9.14
CA SER A 198 21.19 1.68 -8.51
C SER A 198 21.02 1.31 -7.05
N LEU A 199 20.59 0.07 -6.80
CA LEU A 199 20.47 -0.50 -5.47
C LEU A 199 21.87 -0.95 -5.03
N GLU A 200 22.67 -0.03 -4.48
CA GLU A 200 23.92 -0.41 -3.83
C GLU A 200 23.61 -1.25 -2.59
N GLY A 201 23.93 -2.55 -2.63
CA GLY A 201 23.64 -3.51 -1.57
C GLY A 201 24.22 -3.15 -0.19
N SER A 202 25.17 -2.21 -0.12
CA SER A 202 25.76 -1.68 1.12
C SER A 202 24.77 -0.85 1.95
N ASP A 203 23.97 0.00 1.31
CA ASP A 203 23.01 0.87 2.02
C ASP A 203 21.85 0.05 2.58
N LEU A 204 21.44 -0.99 1.85
CA LEU A 204 20.38 -1.92 2.24
C LEU A 204 20.78 -2.83 3.41
N LEU A 205 22.04 -3.29 3.42
CA LEU A 205 22.60 -4.06 4.54
C LEU A 205 22.77 -3.20 5.79
N GLY A 206 23.11 -1.92 5.64
CA GLY A 206 23.15 -0.93 6.73
C GLY A 206 21.78 -0.76 7.39
N GLY A 207 20.75 -0.47 6.59
CA GLY A 207 19.38 -0.30 7.09
C GLY A 207 18.81 -1.55 7.76
N ALA A 208 19.07 -2.75 7.21
CA ALA A 208 18.63 -4.01 7.81
C ALA A 208 19.33 -4.32 9.14
N ARG A 209 20.64 -4.04 9.25
CA ARG A 209 21.37 -4.18 10.51
C ARG A 209 20.84 -3.23 11.57
N GLN A 210 20.57 -1.99 11.18
CA GLN A 210 20.10 -0.94 12.08
C GLN A 210 18.68 -1.20 12.57
N ALA A 211 17.78 -1.68 11.71
CA ALA A 211 16.43 -2.08 12.10
C ALA A 211 16.41 -3.26 13.10
N LEU A 212 17.37 -4.19 12.98
CA LEU A 212 17.52 -5.32 13.91
C LEU A 212 18.16 -4.90 15.25
N SER A 213 19.10 -3.96 15.24
CA SER A 213 19.80 -3.52 16.45
C SER A 213 19.06 -2.42 17.23
N ASP A 214 18.36 -1.53 16.53
CA ASP A 214 17.57 -0.44 17.11
C ASP A 214 16.26 -0.22 16.31
N PRO A 215 15.23 -1.04 16.61
CA PRO A 215 13.94 -0.94 15.93
C PRO A 215 13.26 0.41 16.14
N ARG A 216 13.51 1.08 17.28
CA ARG A 216 12.86 2.36 17.61
C ARG A 216 13.53 3.53 16.88
N GLY A 217 14.86 3.56 16.85
CA GLY A 217 15.64 4.54 16.10
C GLY A 217 15.36 4.47 14.59
N TRP A 218 15.27 3.26 14.03
CA TRP A 218 14.90 3.07 12.62
C TRP A 218 13.49 3.58 12.29
N ILE A 219 12.50 3.34 13.16
CA ILE A 219 11.14 3.90 12.99
C ILE A 219 11.17 5.43 13.01
N GLU A 220 12.01 6.04 13.85
CA GLU A 220 12.14 7.48 13.94
C GLU A 220 12.85 8.10 12.73
N GLU A 221 13.78 7.36 12.14
CA GLU A 221 14.51 7.71 10.91
C GLU A 221 13.59 7.62 9.69
N VAL A 222 12.84 6.52 9.53
CA VAL A 222 11.77 6.39 8.51
C VAL A 222 10.72 7.50 8.66
N ARG A 223 10.42 7.92 9.88
CA ARG A 223 9.49 9.03 10.16
C ARG A 223 10.06 10.41 9.82
N ARG A 224 11.39 10.58 9.81
CA ARG A 224 12.08 11.82 9.43
C ARG A 224 12.43 11.89 7.95
N ALA A 225 12.58 10.74 7.29
CA ALA A 225 12.87 10.67 5.88
C ALA A 225 11.64 11.11 5.08
N ASP A 226 11.84 12.08 4.20
CA ASP A 226 10.81 12.52 3.25
C ASP A 226 10.46 11.32 2.33
N PRO A 227 9.21 10.84 2.31
CA PRO A 227 8.80 9.67 1.51
C PRO A 227 9.14 9.81 0.02
N VAL A 228 9.20 11.04 -0.47
CA VAL A 228 9.53 11.36 -1.87
C VAL A 228 11.03 11.19 -2.13
N SER A 229 11.87 11.48 -1.14
CA SER A 229 13.34 11.38 -1.28
C SER A 229 13.88 9.95 -1.20
N LEU A 230 13.12 9.04 -0.59
CA LEU A 230 13.47 7.62 -0.46
C LEU A 230 13.13 6.79 -1.70
N LEU A 231 12.27 7.31 -2.59
CA LEU A 231 11.67 6.53 -3.69
C LEU A 231 11.84 7.19 -5.07
N ALA A 232 12.21 8.46 -5.16
CA ALA A 232 12.31 9.16 -6.45
C ALA A 232 13.73 9.67 -6.73
N PRO A 233 14.35 9.30 -7.87
CA PRO A 233 15.55 9.97 -8.35
C PRO A 233 15.25 11.44 -8.68
N PRO A 234 16.27 12.32 -8.72
CA PRO A 234 16.09 13.75 -9.00
C PRO A 234 15.36 14.05 -10.32
N GLN A 235 15.45 13.13 -11.30
CA GLN A 235 14.83 13.26 -12.63
C GLN A 235 13.31 13.01 -12.62
N ALA A 236 12.77 12.24 -11.67
CA ALA A 236 11.33 11.94 -11.58
C ALA A 236 10.48 13.14 -11.12
N ARG A 237 11.11 14.24 -10.72
CA ARG A 237 10.42 15.46 -10.26
C ARG A 237 9.77 16.26 -11.38
N GLU A 238 10.25 16.14 -12.62
CA GLU A 238 9.65 16.80 -13.78
C GLU A 238 8.38 16.08 -14.28
N THR A 239 8.28 14.77 -14.06
CA THR A 239 7.11 13.95 -14.46
C THR A 239 5.90 14.15 -13.54
N ILE A 240 6.11 14.70 -12.32
CA ILE A 240 5.09 14.88 -11.28
C ILE A 240 4.58 16.33 -11.21
N ALA A 241 5.23 17.28 -11.89
CA ALA A 241 4.88 18.70 -11.90
C ALA A 241 3.88 19.06 -13.02
#